data_AF-A0A948I311-F1
#
_entry.id   AF-A0A948I311-F1
#
_cell.length_a   1.000
_cell.length_b   1.000
_cell.length_c   1.000
_cell.angle_alpha   90.00
_cell.angle_beta   90.00
_cell.angle_gamma   90.00
#
_symmetry.space_group_name_H-M   'P 1'
#
loop_
_entity.id
_entity.type
_entity.pdbx_description
1 polymer ?
#
loop_
_entity_poly.entity_id
_entity_poly.type
_entity_poly.pdbx_seq_one_letter_code
_entity_poly.pdbx_strand_id
1 'polypeptide(L)'
;MSWLRAASFRDLKEGGVIGVDVAGTPVALYFLDGEILATHNICTHQFAFLSDGYVEDGCIECPLHQGQFDIRTGEAQCAPVTGRLATYAVKREGDDILVDLDTAAIAPAPEQAVAAAPDDRCFVILGGGQAGCRAAQHLRGEGFAGRIVMIAEEMHPPYERPPLSKDILLGKAVLADCHVLKPAEFAALDIDLRTGTRAGAIDRTDKTVHLSTGESLPYDRLLIATGARARRLPGGGEGVMYLRSLEDAQGIGTALKTARHVAVIGGGFIGLEIASVARARGIAVTVIEREPALMSRILPAALGQAFQNLAESKGVAFRLNTGVSAIRRNGVGTRIAFTDGSEIIADLVVAGIGAVANT
;
A
#
# COMPACT_ATOMS: atom_id res chain seq x y z
N MET A 1 36.66 6.67 -9.00
CA MET A 1 36.92 5.92 -7.76
C MET A 1 37.18 6.91 -6.65
N SER A 2 36.08 7.46 -6.12
CA SER A 2 36.09 8.36 -4.98
C SER A 2 35.68 7.56 -3.75
N TRP A 3 36.67 7.09 -2.98
CA TRP A 3 36.42 6.42 -1.70
C TRP A 3 35.92 7.42 -0.67
N LEU A 4 34.66 7.26 -0.24
CA LEU A 4 34.00 8.11 0.72
C LEU A 4 33.84 7.38 2.04
N ARG A 5 34.11 8.07 3.14
CA ARG A 5 33.92 7.52 4.48
C ARG A 5 32.43 7.31 4.76
N ALA A 6 32.07 6.09 5.14
CA ALA A 6 30.70 5.67 5.38
C ALA A 6 30.40 5.48 6.88
N ALA A 7 31.23 4.73 7.62
CA ALA A 7 31.05 4.45 9.04
C ALA A 7 32.33 3.97 9.73
N SER A 8 32.29 3.85 11.06
CA SER A 8 33.27 3.05 11.81
C SER A 8 32.92 1.56 11.70
N PHE A 9 33.93 0.71 11.57
CA PHE A 9 33.77 -0.75 11.61
C PHE A 9 33.18 -1.25 12.93
N ARG A 10 33.34 -0.50 14.03
CA ARG A 10 32.81 -0.88 15.35
C ARG A 10 31.28 -0.84 15.42
N ASP A 11 30.65 -0.08 14.54
CA ASP A 11 29.21 0.07 14.49
C ASP A 11 28.54 -1.10 13.75
N LEU A 12 29.31 -1.89 13.00
CA LEU A 12 28.83 -2.98 12.17
C LEU A 12 29.14 -4.34 12.81
N LYS A 13 28.09 -5.10 13.12
CA LYS A 13 28.20 -6.44 13.75
C LYS A 13 28.14 -7.54 12.69
N GLU A 14 28.78 -8.67 12.97
CA GLU A 14 28.68 -9.89 12.13
C GLU A 14 27.21 -10.32 12.02
N GLY A 15 26.77 -10.64 10.80
CA GLY A 15 25.37 -10.94 10.48
C GLY A 15 24.43 -9.73 10.53
N GLY A 16 24.95 -8.52 10.76
CA GLY A 16 24.16 -7.30 10.91
C GLY A 16 24.13 -6.40 9.68
N VAL A 17 23.24 -5.42 9.73
CA VAL A 17 23.14 -4.31 8.77
C VAL A 17 23.08 -2.97 9.52
N ILE A 18 23.71 -1.94 8.97
CA ILE A 18 23.51 -0.54 9.39
C ILE A 18 23.22 0.34 8.18
N GLY A 19 22.35 1.33 8.36
CA GLY A 19 22.06 2.36 7.35
C GLY A 19 22.91 3.60 7.59
N VAL A 20 23.52 4.14 6.52
CA VAL A 20 24.36 5.34 6.56
C VAL A 20 24.07 6.25 5.37
N ASP A 21 24.33 7.54 5.53
CA ASP A 21 24.32 8.49 4.41
C ASP A 21 25.76 8.73 3.93
N VAL A 22 26.02 8.47 2.65
CA VAL A 22 27.30 8.72 2.01
C VAL A 22 27.08 9.78 0.93
N ALA A 23 27.43 11.03 1.23
CA ALA A 23 27.26 12.18 0.34
C ALA A 23 25.83 12.32 -0.23
N GLY A 24 24.81 12.14 0.61
CA GLY A 24 23.39 12.22 0.24
C GLY A 24 22.81 10.94 -0.36
N THR A 25 23.61 9.87 -0.47
CA THR A 25 23.15 8.55 -0.93
C THR A 25 22.95 7.63 0.27
N PRO A 26 21.73 7.10 0.50
CA PRO A 26 21.51 6.14 1.57
C PRO A 26 22.11 4.77 1.20
N VAL A 27 23.04 4.29 2.01
CA VAL A 27 23.78 3.03 1.83
C VAL A 27 23.52 2.10 3.01
N ALA A 28 23.32 0.82 2.73
CA ALA A 28 23.27 -0.23 3.75
C ALA A 28 24.62 -0.96 3.75
N LEU A 29 25.25 -1.04 4.93
CA LEU A 29 26.50 -1.77 5.15
C LEU A 29 26.21 -3.07 5.88
N TYR A 30 26.82 -4.16 5.42
CA TYR A 30 26.66 -5.51 5.96
C TYR A 30 28.02 -6.10 6.31
N PHE A 31 28.07 -6.96 7.33
CA PHE A 31 29.26 -7.74 7.65
C PHE A 31 28.92 -9.22 7.71
N LEU A 32 29.33 -9.97 6.68
CA LEU A 32 28.96 -11.36 6.45
C LEU A 32 30.18 -12.19 6.10
N ASP A 33 30.37 -13.30 6.79
CA ASP A 33 31.45 -14.25 6.56
C ASP A 33 32.84 -13.59 6.64
N GLY A 34 32.99 -12.57 7.50
CA GLY A 34 34.22 -11.79 7.60
C GLY A 34 34.45 -10.75 6.48
N GLU A 35 33.46 -10.51 5.62
CA GLU A 35 33.51 -9.54 4.53
C GLU A 35 32.54 -8.39 4.74
N ILE A 36 32.97 -7.17 4.42
CA ILE A 36 32.08 -5.99 4.42
C ILE A 36 31.47 -5.87 3.03
N LEU A 37 30.16 -5.67 2.97
CA LEU A 37 29.40 -5.51 1.73
C LEU A 37 28.57 -4.23 1.82
N ALA A 38 28.22 -3.64 0.68
CA ALA A 38 27.43 -2.42 0.62
C ALA A 38 26.39 -2.47 -0.50
N THR A 39 25.14 -2.12 -0.18
CA THR A 39 24.05 -1.95 -1.16
C THR A 39 23.42 -0.57 -1.03
N HIS A 40 22.57 -0.18 -1.97
CA HIS A 40 21.63 0.90 -1.71
C HIS A 40 20.71 0.52 -0.55
N ASN A 41 20.34 1.49 0.29
CA ASN A 41 19.53 1.22 1.48
C ASN A 41 18.01 1.33 1.23
N ILE A 42 17.58 1.78 0.04
CA ILE A 42 16.15 1.90 -0.25
C ILE A 42 15.70 0.69 -1.05
N CYS A 43 14.66 0.00 -0.56
CA CYS A 43 14.04 -1.11 -1.25
C CYS A 43 13.56 -0.69 -2.65
N THR A 44 13.87 -1.51 -3.68
CA THR A 44 13.50 -1.22 -5.08
C THR A 44 11.99 -1.32 -5.35
N HIS A 45 11.22 -1.90 -4.42
CA HIS A 45 9.77 -2.02 -4.54
C HIS A 45 9.01 -0.77 -4.07
N GLN A 46 9.38 -0.23 -2.91
CA GLN A 46 8.77 0.92 -2.25
C GLN A 46 9.75 1.54 -1.25
N PHE A 47 9.57 2.82 -0.92
CA PHE A 47 10.37 3.50 0.10
C PHE A 47 10.29 2.79 1.46
N ALA A 48 11.33 2.03 1.76
CA ALA A 48 11.63 1.40 3.04
C ALA A 48 13.14 1.30 3.16
N PHE A 49 13.68 1.61 4.34
CA PHE A 49 15.10 1.39 4.62
C PHE A 49 15.34 -0.10 4.85
N LEU A 50 16.22 -0.68 4.07
CA LEU A 50 16.62 -2.08 4.19
C LEU A 50 17.38 -2.34 5.49
N SER A 51 18.09 -1.34 6.00
CA SER A 51 18.75 -1.38 7.30
C SER A 51 17.79 -1.56 8.48
N ASP A 52 16.50 -1.34 8.29
CA ASP A 52 15.46 -1.63 9.30
C ASP A 52 14.92 -3.07 9.17
N GLY A 53 15.41 -3.82 8.19
CA GLY A 53 15.07 -5.20 7.88
C GLY A 53 15.92 -6.24 8.61
N TYR A 54 15.90 -7.48 8.09
CA TYR A 54 16.60 -8.62 8.67
C TYR A 54 17.53 -9.28 7.67
N VAL A 55 18.74 -9.60 8.10
CA VAL A 55 19.71 -10.36 7.30
C VAL A 55 19.60 -11.83 7.65
N GLU A 56 19.33 -12.68 6.66
CA GLU A 56 19.25 -14.13 6.80
C GLU A 56 19.72 -14.79 5.50
N ASP A 57 20.52 -15.86 5.61
CA ASP A 57 21.03 -16.64 4.46
C ASP A 57 21.66 -15.81 3.32
N GLY A 58 22.43 -14.79 3.68
CA GLY A 58 23.09 -13.89 2.72
C GLY A 58 22.15 -12.90 2.02
N CYS A 59 20.88 -12.85 2.43
CA CYS A 59 19.87 -11.96 1.89
C CYS A 59 19.46 -10.89 2.91
N ILE A 60 19.03 -9.73 2.41
CA ILE A 60 18.36 -8.70 3.20
C ILE A 60 16.86 -8.71 2.91
N GLU A 61 16.05 -8.99 3.93
CA GLU A 61 14.59 -8.91 3.86
C GLU A 61 14.11 -7.49 4.15
N CYS A 62 13.35 -6.93 3.22
CA CYS A 62 12.70 -5.63 3.39
C CYS A 62 11.67 -5.68 4.54
N PRO A 63 11.73 -4.77 5.52
CA PRO A 63 10.86 -4.80 6.71
C PRO A 63 9.39 -4.51 6.40
N LEU A 64 9.09 -3.97 5.22
CA LEU A 64 7.74 -3.52 4.88
C LEU A 64 6.91 -4.63 4.23
N HIS A 65 7.45 -5.28 3.19
CA HIS A 65 6.71 -6.24 2.36
C HIS A 65 7.48 -7.55 2.12
N GLN A 66 8.55 -7.77 2.89
CA GLN A 66 9.29 -9.05 2.96
C GLN A 66 9.93 -9.49 1.63
N GLY A 67 10.06 -8.57 0.67
CA GLY A 67 10.87 -8.82 -0.52
C GLY A 67 12.34 -8.91 -0.13
N GLN A 68 13.03 -9.90 -0.68
CA GLN A 68 14.41 -10.21 -0.32
C GLN A 68 15.38 -9.89 -1.46
N PHE A 69 16.57 -9.46 -1.10
CA PHE A 69 17.68 -9.26 -2.04
C PHE A 69 18.91 -10.03 -1.57
N ASP A 70 19.59 -10.70 -2.48
CA ASP A 70 20.93 -11.23 -2.20
C ASP A 70 21.88 -10.04 -2.01
N ILE A 71 22.61 -9.99 -0.89
CA ILE A 71 23.39 -8.82 -0.49
C ILE A 71 24.65 -8.66 -1.35
N ARG A 72 25.23 -9.77 -1.82
CA ARG A 72 26.49 -9.77 -2.60
C ARG A 72 26.25 -9.29 -4.03
N THR A 73 25.13 -9.69 -4.59
CA THR A 73 24.79 -9.47 -5.99
C THR A 73 23.79 -8.33 -6.16
N GLY A 74 22.94 -8.08 -5.17
CA GLY A 74 21.77 -7.21 -5.25
C GLY A 74 20.54 -7.86 -5.89
N GLU A 75 20.59 -9.14 -6.28
CA GLU A 75 19.49 -9.80 -6.99
C GLU A 75 18.24 -9.94 -6.15
N ALA A 76 17.10 -9.55 -6.71
CA ALA A 76 15.79 -9.78 -6.13
C ALA A 76 15.51 -11.29 -6.06
N GLN A 77 15.26 -11.81 -4.85
CA GLN A 77 15.08 -13.24 -4.59
C GLN A 77 13.59 -13.64 -4.63
N CYS A 78 12.69 -12.73 -4.28
CA CYS A 78 11.27 -13.03 -4.23
C CYS A 78 10.38 -11.80 -4.45
N ALA A 79 9.16 -12.04 -4.91
CA ALA A 79 8.15 -10.98 -4.96
C ALA A 79 7.88 -10.43 -3.53
N PRO A 80 7.60 -9.13 -3.37
CA PRO A 80 7.24 -8.18 -4.41
C PRO A 80 8.41 -7.44 -5.06
N VAL A 81 9.66 -7.70 -4.66
CA VAL A 81 10.83 -7.05 -5.27
C VAL A 81 11.18 -7.74 -6.59
N THR A 82 11.43 -6.94 -7.61
CA THR A 82 11.75 -7.44 -8.97
C THR A 82 12.98 -6.77 -9.57
N GLY A 83 13.31 -5.56 -9.12
CA GLY A 83 14.51 -4.84 -9.55
C GLY A 83 15.69 -5.13 -8.64
N ARG A 84 16.89 -5.25 -9.21
CA ARG A 84 18.16 -5.45 -8.49
C ARG A 84 18.52 -4.23 -7.64
N LEU A 85 19.06 -4.43 -6.44
CA LEU A 85 19.71 -3.36 -5.68
C LEU A 85 21.05 -2.99 -6.30
N ALA A 86 21.39 -1.70 -6.23
CA ALA A 86 22.76 -1.26 -6.46
C ALA A 86 23.67 -1.87 -5.39
N THR A 87 24.81 -2.43 -5.82
CA THR A 87 25.91 -2.80 -4.93
C THR A 87 27.06 -1.82 -5.13
N TYR A 88 27.81 -1.55 -4.06
CA TYR A 88 28.96 -0.65 -4.09
C TYR A 88 30.21 -1.37 -3.62
N ALA A 89 31.34 -1.09 -4.25
CA ALA A 89 32.63 -1.51 -3.75
C ALA A 89 32.88 -0.84 -2.39
N VAL A 90 33.37 -1.64 -1.46
CA VAL A 90 33.67 -1.23 -0.09
C VAL A 90 35.05 -1.75 0.29
N LYS A 91 35.78 -0.94 1.06
CA LYS A 91 37.04 -1.36 1.67
C LYS A 91 37.13 -0.82 3.08
N ARG A 92 38.05 -1.41 3.85
CA ARG A 92 38.35 -0.99 5.22
C ARG A 92 39.76 -0.45 5.30
N GLU A 93 39.92 0.72 5.91
CA GLU A 93 41.21 1.31 6.25
C GLU A 93 41.24 1.61 7.75
N GLY A 94 41.89 0.73 8.52
CA GLY A 94 41.90 0.82 9.98
C GLY A 94 40.51 0.62 10.58
N ASP A 95 39.94 1.66 11.17
CA ASP A 95 38.58 1.65 11.75
C ASP A 95 37.53 2.16 10.76
N ASP A 96 37.92 2.82 9.67
CA ASP A 96 36.98 3.42 8.73
C ASP A 96 36.55 2.44 7.63
N ILE A 97 35.23 2.39 7.40
CA ILE A 97 34.62 1.77 6.23
C ILE A 97 34.50 2.84 5.15
N LEU A 98 35.04 2.54 3.97
CA LEU A 98 35.05 3.42 2.81
C LEU A 98 34.23 2.79 1.68
N VAL A 99 33.33 3.54 1.08
CA VAL A 99 32.46 3.11 -0.03
C VAL A 99 32.78 3.93 -1.27
N ASP A 100 32.85 3.28 -2.44
CA ASP A 100 32.99 3.95 -3.72
C ASP A 100 31.66 3.98 -4.46
N LEU A 101 30.98 5.13 -4.44
CA LEU A 101 29.68 5.29 -5.09
C LEU A 101 29.75 5.21 -6.63
N ASP A 102 30.94 5.42 -7.23
CA ASP A 102 31.13 5.32 -8.68
C ASP A 102 31.08 3.87 -9.17
N THR A 103 31.31 2.92 -8.26
CA THR A 103 31.30 1.47 -8.57
C THR A 103 29.91 0.88 -8.49
N ALA A 104 28.86 1.70 -8.40
CA ALA A 104 27.48 1.28 -8.37
C ALA A 104 27.22 0.30 -9.53
N ALA A 105 27.31 -1.00 -9.22
CA ALA A 105 26.93 -2.06 -10.12
C ALA A 105 25.42 -2.19 -9.96
N ILE A 106 24.73 -1.26 -10.61
CA ILE A 106 23.29 -1.31 -10.80
C ILE A 106 23.05 -2.06 -12.11
N ALA A 107 21.95 -2.80 -12.21
CA ALA A 107 21.34 -3.02 -13.50
C ALA A 107 21.26 -1.66 -14.23
N PRO A 108 21.39 -1.61 -15.57
CA PRO A 108 21.03 -0.40 -16.28
C PRO A 108 19.68 0.10 -15.74
N ALA A 109 19.55 1.40 -15.47
CA ALA A 109 18.24 2.04 -15.54
C ALA A 109 17.56 1.48 -16.79
N PRO A 110 16.25 1.10 -16.76
CA PRO A 110 15.61 0.47 -17.91
C PRO A 110 16.11 1.20 -19.13
N GLU A 111 16.91 0.48 -19.94
CA GLU A 111 17.78 1.07 -20.94
C GLU A 111 16.89 2.06 -21.68
N GLN A 112 17.23 3.36 -21.66
CA GLN A 112 16.45 4.38 -22.33
C GLN A 112 16.08 3.79 -23.68
N ALA A 113 14.79 3.51 -23.86
CA ALA A 113 14.32 2.61 -24.90
C ALA A 113 15.05 2.98 -26.19
N VAL A 114 15.97 2.11 -26.62
CA VAL A 114 16.58 2.22 -27.94
C VAL A 114 15.38 2.30 -28.85
N ALA A 115 15.20 3.44 -29.53
CA ALA A 115 13.98 3.79 -30.24
C ALA A 115 13.44 2.56 -30.95
N ALA A 116 12.42 1.93 -30.33
CA ALA A 116 11.90 0.68 -30.82
C ALA A 116 11.30 0.96 -32.20
N ALA A 117 11.38 -0.01 -33.10
CA ALA A 117 10.59 0.03 -34.33
C ALA A 117 9.14 0.41 -33.97
N PRO A 118 8.46 1.25 -34.79
CA PRO A 118 7.13 1.75 -34.44
C PRO A 118 6.21 0.58 -34.08
N ASP A 119 5.72 0.61 -32.84
CA ASP A 119 4.79 -0.37 -32.28
C ASP A 119 3.42 0.29 -32.20
N ASP A 120 2.53 -0.09 -33.11
CA ASP A 120 1.18 0.46 -33.25
C ASP A 120 0.16 -0.19 -32.28
N ARG A 121 0.59 -1.19 -31.51
CA ARG A 121 -0.29 -1.92 -30.59
C ARG A 121 -0.75 -1.04 -29.42
N CYS A 122 -2.00 -1.23 -28.99
CA CYS A 122 -2.60 -0.57 -27.85
C CYS A 122 -2.91 -1.58 -26.73
N PHE A 123 -2.33 -1.36 -25.55
CA PHE A 123 -2.64 -2.09 -24.32
C PHE A 123 -3.52 -1.22 -23.41
N VAL A 124 -4.76 -1.63 -23.17
CA VAL A 124 -5.69 -0.93 -22.27
C VAL A 124 -5.68 -1.61 -20.89
N ILE A 125 -5.50 -0.81 -19.84
CA ILE A 125 -5.55 -1.24 -18.44
C ILE A 125 -6.76 -0.59 -17.77
N LEU A 126 -7.71 -1.41 -17.30
CA LEU A 126 -8.89 -0.94 -16.57
C LEU A 126 -8.62 -0.96 -15.07
N GLY A 127 -8.26 0.19 -14.51
CA GLY A 127 -8.03 0.39 -13.07
C GLY A 127 -6.70 1.07 -12.75
N GLY A 128 -6.76 2.30 -12.25
CA GLY A 128 -5.61 3.08 -11.77
C GLY A 128 -5.20 2.77 -10.33
N GLY A 129 -5.16 1.49 -9.94
CA GLY A 129 -4.66 1.06 -8.62
C GLY A 129 -3.28 0.39 -8.72
N GLN A 130 -2.78 -0.13 -7.58
CA GLN A 130 -1.48 -0.83 -7.49
C GLN A 130 -1.29 -1.84 -8.64
N ALA A 131 -2.28 -2.70 -8.88
CA ALA A 131 -2.21 -3.72 -9.92
C ALA A 131 -2.01 -3.13 -11.34
N GLY A 132 -2.76 -2.08 -11.68
CA GLY A 132 -2.64 -1.43 -12.99
C GLY A 132 -1.29 -0.73 -13.19
N CYS A 133 -0.80 -0.03 -12.16
CA CYS A 133 0.50 0.63 -12.20
C CYS A 133 1.66 -0.37 -12.31
N ARG A 134 1.64 -1.44 -11.52
CA ARG A 134 2.68 -2.47 -11.60
C ARG A 134 2.66 -3.19 -12.94
N ALA A 135 1.48 -3.44 -13.51
CA ALA A 135 1.38 -4.00 -14.86
C ALA A 135 1.97 -3.06 -15.91
N ALA A 136 1.69 -1.75 -15.84
CA ALA A 136 2.26 -0.78 -16.78
C ALA A 136 3.79 -0.67 -16.65
N GLN A 137 4.33 -0.65 -15.42
CA GLN A 137 5.77 -0.72 -15.17
C GLN A 137 6.39 -1.97 -15.78
N HIS A 138 5.78 -3.14 -15.54
CA HIS A 138 6.29 -4.40 -16.06
C HIS A 138 6.22 -4.47 -17.59
N LEU A 139 5.13 -4.01 -18.22
CA LEU A 139 5.04 -3.92 -19.67
C LEU A 139 6.21 -3.11 -20.26
N ARG A 140 6.52 -1.94 -19.68
CA ARG A 140 7.66 -1.13 -20.11
C ARG A 140 9.00 -1.81 -19.83
N GLY A 141 9.16 -2.44 -18.66
CA GLY A 141 10.36 -3.20 -18.29
C GLY A 141 10.66 -4.38 -19.23
N GLU A 142 9.62 -5.04 -19.74
CA GLU A 142 9.72 -6.15 -20.72
C GLU A 142 9.85 -5.65 -22.17
N GLY A 143 10.00 -4.34 -22.39
CA GLY A 143 10.23 -3.76 -23.72
C GLY A 143 8.97 -3.56 -24.57
N PHE A 144 7.76 -3.56 -23.98
CA PHE A 144 6.56 -3.17 -24.74
C PHE A 144 6.64 -1.69 -25.13
N ALA A 145 6.74 -1.43 -26.43
CA ALA A 145 6.92 -0.09 -26.98
C ALA A 145 5.60 0.56 -27.46
N GLY A 146 4.51 -0.20 -27.54
CA GLY A 146 3.21 0.29 -27.95
C GLY A 146 2.54 1.23 -26.95
N ARG A 147 1.36 1.74 -27.31
CA ARG A 147 0.58 2.66 -26.47
C ARG A 147 0.02 1.92 -25.25
N ILE A 148 0.20 2.47 -24.06
CA ILE A 148 -0.50 2.02 -22.84
C ILE A 148 -1.54 3.07 -22.47
N VAL A 149 -2.81 2.67 -22.38
CA VAL A 149 -3.91 3.53 -21.91
C VAL A 149 -4.43 2.99 -20.59
N MET A 150 -4.36 3.79 -19.53
CA MET A 150 -4.87 3.43 -18.20
C MET A 150 -6.15 4.20 -17.91
N ILE A 151 -7.25 3.48 -17.76
CA ILE A 151 -8.56 4.04 -17.44
C ILE A 151 -8.81 3.92 -15.93
N ALA A 152 -9.06 5.04 -15.26
CA ALA A 152 -9.31 5.10 -13.83
C ALA A 152 -10.59 5.88 -13.54
N GLU A 153 -11.49 5.25 -12.78
CA GLU A 153 -12.75 5.89 -12.38
C GLU A 153 -12.54 7.04 -11.37
N GLU A 154 -11.54 6.92 -10.50
CA GLU A 154 -11.23 7.95 -9.51
C GLU A 154 -10.57 9.17 -10.18
N MET A 155 -10.76 10.35 -9.60
CA MET A 155 -10.25 11.63 -10.14
C MET A 155 -8.75 11.84 -9.87
N HIS A 156 -8.14 10.99 -9.06
CA HIS A 156 -6.76 11.14 -8.60
C HIS A 156 -5.80 10.28 -9.42
N PRO A 157 -4.53 10.70 -9.55
CA PRO A 157 -3.47 9.79 -9.97
C PRO A 157 -3.43 8.53 -9.10
N PRO A 158 -2.94 7.39 -9.63
CA PRO A 158 -2.86 6.16 -8.86
C PRO A 158 -2.12 6.29 -7.53
N TYR A 159 -2.75 5.81 -6.46
CA TYR A 159 -2.21 5.86 -5.09
C TYR A 159 -2.43 4.54 -4.33
N GLU A 160 -1.60 4.35 -3.31
CA GLU A 160 -1.66 3.23 -2.38
C GLU A 160 -2.80 3.42 -1.38
N ARG A 161 -3.61 2.37 -1.22
CA ARG A 161 -4.76 2.38 -0.31
C ARG A 161 -4.46 2.07 1.15
N PRO A 162 -3.41 1.31 1.54
CA PRO A 162 -3.14 1.03 2.95
C PRO A 162 -2.99 2.27 3.86
N PRO A 163 -2.40 3.39 3.41
CA PRO A 163 -2.34 4.62 4.23
C PRO A 163 -3.70 5.26 4.53
N LEU A 164 -4.75 4.95 3.75
CA LEU A 164 -6.07 5.57 3.91
C LEU A 164 -6.69 5.31 5.29
N SER A 165 -6.46 4.14 5.90
CA SER A 165 -6.94 3.78 7.23
C SER A 165 -5.94 4.12 8.35
N LYS A 166 -4.77 4.64 7.99
CA LYS A 166 -3.62 4.87 8.87
C LYS A 166 -3.17 6.33 8.80
N ASP A 167 -2.06 6.60 8.11
CA ASP A 167 -1.38 7.89 8.15
C ASP A 167 -2.21 9.03 7.55
N ILE A 168 -3.02 8.77 6.51
CA ILE A 168 -3.96 9.77 5.99
C ILE A 168 -4.98 10.15 7.06
N LEU A 169 -5.59 9.15 7.70
CA LEU A 169 -6.55 9.38 8.78
C LEU A 169 -5.89 9.86 10.09
N LEU A 170 -4.59 9.69 10.29
CA LEU A 170 -3.86 10.30 11.40
C LEU A 170 -3.39 11.73 11.07
N GLY A 171 -3.52 12.17 9.81
CA GLY A 171 -2.98 13.46 9.35
C GLY A 171 -1.45 13.49 9.26
N LYS A 172 -0.81 12.32 9.15
CA LYS A 172 0.64 12.14 9.03
C LYS A 172 1.14 12.04 7.60
N ALA A 173 0.24 11.80 6.64
CA ALA A 173 0.54 11.73 5.22
C ALA A 173 -0.48 12.55 4.42
N VAL A 174 -0.09 12.97 3.23
CA VAL A 174 -0.96 13.52 2.19
C VAL A 174 -1.02 12.58 0.98
N LEU A 175 -1.98 12.82 0.07
CA LEU A 175 -2.15 11.97 -1.12
C LEU A 175 -0.86 11.80 -1.93
N ALA A 176 -0.07 12.87 -2.08
CA ALA A 176 1.18 12.85 -2.83
C ALA A 176 2.22 11.86 -2.28
N ASP A 177 2.20 11.61 -0.96
CA ASP A 177 3.07 10.62 -0.32
C ASP A 177 2.66 9.20 -0.70
N CYS A 178 1.36 9.01 -0.97
CA CYS A 178 0.76 7.71 -1.29
C CYS A 178 0.76 7.38 -2.79
N HIS A 179 1.23 8.25 -3.68
CA HIS A 179 1.25 7.92 -5.12
C HIS A 179 2.02 6.61 -5.39
N VAL A 180 1.43 5.70 -6.16
CA VAL A 180 2.08 4.42 -6.53
C VAL A 180 3.33 4.67 -7.36
N LEU A 181 3.25 5.67 -8.23
CA LEU A 181 4.34 6.15 -9.08
C LEU A 181 4.45 7.66 -8.88
N LYS A 182 5.66 8.16 -8.64
CA LYS A 182 5.92 9.59 -8.61
C LYS A 182 5.72 10.18 -10.01
N PRO A 183 5.38 11.48 -10.14
CA PRO A 183 5.08 12.09 -11.44
C PRO A 183 6.16 11.89 -12.50
N ALA A 184 7.44 11.94 -12.12
CA ALA A 184 8.56 11.69 -13.04
C ALA A 184 8.60 10.24 -13.54
N GLU A 185 8.36 9.27 -12.67
CA GLU A 185 8.29 7.85 -13.05
C GLU A 185 7.09 7.60 -13.97
N PHE A 186 5.95 8.21 -13.66
CA PHE A 186 4.76 8.10 -14.49
C PHE A 186 4.98 8.66 -15.91
N ALA A 187 5.63 9.82 -16.00
CA ALA A 187 6.00 10.42 -17.28
C ALA A 187 7.00 9.56 -18.07
N ALA A 188 7.99 8.96 -17.39
CA ALA A 188 8.98 8.08 -18.03
C ALA A 188 8.36 6.80 -18.61
N LEU A 189 7.23 6.33 -18.07
CA LEU A 189 6.51 5.17 -18.57
C LEU A 189 5.61 5.48 -19.79
N ASP A 190 5.43 6.75 -20.17
CA ASP A 190 4.58 7.19 -21.29
C ASP A 190 3.21 6.48 -21.28
N ILE A 191 2.47 6.66 -20.18
CA ILE A 191 1.13 6.09 -19.98
C ILE A 191 0.09 7.19 -20.25
N ASP A 192 -0.86 6.92 -21.15
CA ASP A 192 -2.07 7.73 -21.33
C ASP A 192 -3.05 7.44 -20.17
N LEU A 193 -2.92 8.20 -19.08
CA LEU A 193 -3.79 8.10 -17.90
C LEU A 193 -5.06 8.93 -18.06
N ARG A 194 -6.21 8.27 -17.97
CA ARG A 194 -7.53 8.90 -17.99
C ARG A 194 -8.25 8.68 -16.67
N THR A 195 -8.10 9.64 -15.76
CA THR A 195 -8.82 9.70 -14.48
C THR A 195 -10.27 10.17 -14.68
N GLY A 196 -11.13 9.96 -13.68
CA GLY A 196 -12.55 10.34 -13.75
C GLY A 196 -13.34 9.62 -14.84
N THR A 197 -12.79 8.54 -15.40
CA THR A 197 -13.33 7.85 -16.58
C THR A 197 -13.66 6.42 -16.21
N ARG A 198 -14.94 6.04 -16.31
CA ARG A 198 -15.39 4.68 -16.06
C ARG A 198 -15.40 3.89 -17.37
N ALA A 199 -14.80 2.70 -17.39
CA ALA A 199 -15.09 1.70 -18.41
C ALA A 199 -16.43 1.01 -18.09
N GLY A 200 -17.44 1.26 -18.93
CA GLY A 200 -18.81 0.80 -18.72
C GLY A 200 -19.13 -0.56 -19.33
N ALA A 201 -18.52 -0.89 -20.47
CA ALA A 201 -18.70 -2.16 -21.16
C ALA A 201 -17.48 -2.54 -21.99
N ILE A 202 -17.31 -3.83 -22.24
CA ILE A 202 -16.25 -4.39 -23.09
C ILE A 202 -16.93 -5.13 -24.25
N ASP A 203 -16.68 -4.68 -25.48
CA ASP A 203 -16.97 -5.46 -26.67
C ASP A 203 -15.77 -6.34 -27.00
N ARG A 204 -15.97 -7.65 -26.95
CA ARG A 204 -14.90 -8.65 -27.20
C ARG A 204 -14.78 -9.01 -28.68
N THR A 205 -15.84 -8.80 -29.46
CA THR A 205 -15.87 -9.06 -30.90
C THR A 205 -15.07 -7.98 -31.61
N ASP A 206 -15.40 -6.72 -31.33
CA ASP A 206 -14.76 -5.55 -31.95
C ASP A 206 -13.50 -5.11 -31.19
N LYS A 207 -13.20 -5.74 -30.05
CA LYS A 207 -12.08 -5.42 -29.14
C LYS A 207 -12.06 -3.93 -28.76
N THR A 208 -13.18 -3.46 -28.22
CA THR A 208 -13.32 -2.08 -27.74
C THR A 208 -13.80 -2.01 -26.30
N VAL A 209 -13.48 -0.91 -25.62
CA VAL A 209 -14.00 -0.56 -24.30
C VAL A 209 -14.87 0.69 -24.44
N HIS A 210 -16.12 0.62 -24.00
CA HIS A 210 -17.02 1.77 -23.98
C HIS A 210 -16.83 2.55 -22.68
N LEU A 211 -16.49 3.83 -22.79
CA LEU A 211 -16.19 4.71 -21.68
C LEU A 211 -17.42 5.55 -21.29
N SER A 212 -17.46 6.01 -20.04
CA SER A 212 -18.53 6.90 -19.55
C SER A 212 -18.59 8.25 -20.26
N THR A 213 -17.54 8.61 -20.99
CA THR A 213 -17.48 9.79 -21.86
C THR A 213 -18.26 9.61 -23.17
N GLY A 214 -18.72 8.40 -23.48
CA GLY A 214 -19.30 8.02 -24.77
C GLY A 214 -18.29 7.57 -25.83
N GLU A 215 -16.99 7.70 -25.54
CA GLU A 215 -15.91 7.20 -26.40
C GLU A 215 -15.88 5.66 -26.42
N SER A 216 -15.55 5.07 -27.58
CA SER A 216 -15.21 3.66 -27.70
C SER A 216 -13.71 3.53 -28.00
N LEU A 217 -12.97 2.90 -27.08
CA LEU A 217 -11.52 2.79 -27.12
C LEU A 217 -11.11 1.39 -27.62
N PRO A 218 -10.49 1.26 -28.81
CA PRO A 218 -9.98 -0.02 -29.30
C PRO A 218 -8.75 -0.50 -28.52
N TYR A 219 -8.57 -1.81 -28.45
CA TYR A 219 -7.41 -2.43 -27.82
C TYR A 219 -6.91 -3.68 -28.55
N ASP A 220 -5.60 -3.93 -28.48
CA ASP A 220 -4.99 -5.21 -28.87
C ASP A 220 -4.94 -6.17 -27.70
N ARG A 221 -4.70 -5.64 -26.50
CA ARG A 221 -4.72 -6.36 -25.23
C ARG A 221 -5.43 -5.54 -24.16
N LEU A 222 -6.15 -6.23 -23.29
CA LEU A 222 -6.94 -5.65 -22.21
C LEU A 222 -6.58 -6.32 -20.89
N LEU A 223 -6.25 -5.53 -19.87
CA LEU A 223 -6.09 -5.97 -18.49
C LEU A 223 -7.21 -5.42 -17.62
N ILE A 224 -7.94 -6.30 -16.94
CA ILE A 224 -8.96 -5.92 -15.96
C ILE A 224 -8.30 -5.88 -14.57
N ALA A 225 -8.01 -4.68 -14.08
CA ALA A 225 -7.38 -4.39 -12.79
C ALA A 225 -8.31 -3.55 -11.88
N THR A 226 -9.63 -3.75 -12.00
CA THR A 226 -10.69 -2.95 -11.37
C THR A 226 -10.80 -3.15 -9.85
N GLY A 227 -10.11 -4.15 -9.30
CA GLY A 227 -10.01 -4.40 -7.87
C GLY A 227 -11.35 -4.73 -7.23
N ALA A 228 -11.67 -4.04 -6.14
CA ALA A 228 -12.83 -4.32 -5.30
C ALA A 228 -13.43 -3.03 -4.73
N ARG A 229 -14.69 -3.11 -4.33
CA ARG A 229 -15.43 -2.08 -3.58
C ARG A 229 -15.72 -2.54 -2.16
N ALA A 230 -15.92 -1.60 -1.23
CA ALA A 230 -16.36 -1.93 0.11
C ALA A 230 -17.72 -2.63 0.07
N ARG A 231 -17.88 -3.72 0.85
CA ARG A 231 -19.16 -4.40 0.99
C ARG A 231 -20.11 -3.51 1.78
N ARG A 232 -21.25 -3.17 1.17
CA ARG A 232 -22.28 -2.36 1.83
C ARG A 232 -23.04 -3.20 2.85
N LEU A 233 -23.31 -2.61 4.01
CA LEU A 233 -24.13 -3.22 5.04
C LEU A 233 -25.59 -3.27 4.55
N PRO A 234 -26.25 -4.44 4.55
CA PRO A 234 -27.67 -4.52 4.21
C PRO A 234 -28.51 -3.60 5.12
N GLY A 235 -29.29 -2.70 4.53
CA GLY A 235 -30.06 -1.71 5.29
C GLY A 235 -29.24 -0.59 5.95
N GLY A 236 -27.93 -0.52 5.68
CA GLY A 236 -27.07 0.60 6.05
C GLY A 236 -27.39 1.82 5.18
N GLY A 237 -28.30 2.66 5.65
CA GLY A 237 -28.69 3.91 4.97
C GLY A 237 -27.61 5.00 5.04
N GLU A 238 -28.00 6.25 4.78
CA GLU A 238 -27.13 7.44 4.64
C GLU A 238 -26.27 7.78 5.89
N GLY A 239 -26.46 7.08 7.01
CA GLY A 239 -25.70 7.28 8.25
C GLY A 239 -24.43 6.42 8.38
N VAL A 240 -24.14 5.53 7.43
CA VAL A 240 -22.99 4.61 7.49
C VAL A 240 -21.92 5.00 6.48
N MET A 241 -20.72 5.31 6.98
CA MET A 241 -19.54 5.54 6.16
C MET A 241 -18.78 4.23 5.93
N TYR A 242 -17.99 4.20 4.87
CA TYR A 242 -17.17 3.06 4.48
C TYR A 242 -15.79 3.60 4.10
N LEU A 243 -14.78 2.73 4.02
CA LEU A 243 -13.42 3.13 3.64
C LEU A 243 -12.90 2.30 2.48
N ARG A 244 -12.79 2.92 1.30
CA ARG A 244 -12.13 2.34 0.13
C ARG A 244 -11.37 3.35 -0.72
N SER A 245 -11.91 4.56 -0.89
CA SER A 245 -11.27 5.63 -1.66
C SER A 245 -10.68 6.74 -0.78
N LEU A 246 -9.97 7.68 -1.40
CA LEU A 246 -9.50 8.88 -0.73
C LEU A 246 -10.67 9.72 -0.20
N GLU A 247 -11.75 9.86 -0.96
CA GLU A 247 -12.94 10.61 -0.57
C GLU A 247 -13.60 10.00 0.67
N ASP A 248 -13.65 8.67 0.74
CA ASP A 248 -14.10 7.96 1.94
C ASP A 248 -13.23 8.32 3.16
N ALA A 249 -11.89 8.28 3.00
CA ALA A 249 -10.95 8.62 4.06
C ALA A 249 -11.07 10.08 4.51
N GLN A 250 -11.23 11.02 3.57
CA GLN A 250 -11.46 12.44 3.85
C GLN A 250 -12.78 12.68 4.56
N GLY A 251 -13.84 11.99 4.15
CA GLY A 251 -15.15 12.03 4.78
C GLY A 251 -15.09 11.55 6.23
N ILE A 252 -14.49 10.37 6.46
CA ILE A 252 -14.29 9.84 7.82
C ILE A 252 -13.41 10.79 8.63
N GLY A 253 -12.30 11.26 8.06
CA GLY A 253 -11.38 12.18 8.72
C GLY A 253 -12.03 13.48 9.15
N THR A 254 -12.98 13.99 8.35
CA THR A 254 -13.80 15.17 8.66
C THR A 254 -14.78 14.88 9.79
N ALA A 255 -15.51 13.77 9.73
CA ALA A 255 -16.46 13.39 10.79
C ALA A 255 -15.76 13.14 12.14
N LEU A 256 -14.55 12.59 12.12
CA LEU A 256 -13.72 12.39 13.32
C LEU A 256 -13.28 13.69 14.00
N LYS A 257 -13.41 14.88 13.37
CA LYS A 257 -13.07 16.16 14.02
C LYS A 257 -14.06 16.55 15.11
N THR A 258 -15.31 16.09 15.02
CA THR A 258 -16.40 16.47 15.93
C THR A 258 -17.03 15.26 16.65
N ALA A 259 -16.74 14.04 16.21
CA ALA A 259 -17.24 12.82 16.84
C ALA A 259 -16.68 12.66 18.26
N ARG A 260 -17.57 12.31 19.20
CA ARG A 260 -17.22 11.91 20.58
C ARG A 260 -17.31 10.40 20.76
N HIS A 261 -18.17 9.75 19.98
CA HIS A 261 -18.32 8.30 19.92
C HIS A 261 -18.40 7.78 18.48
N VAL A 262 -17.54 6.83 18.14
CA VAL A 262 -17.50 6.12 16.85
C VAL A 262 -17.94 4.67 17.05
N ALA A 263 -18.93 4.24 16.29
CA ALA A 263 -19.27 2.83 16.15
C ALA A 263 -18.62 2.26 14.89
N VAL A 264 -17.81 1.20 15.06
CA VAL A 264 -17.18 0.48 13.95
C VAL A 264 -17.87 -0.87 13.77
N ILE A 265 -18.49 -1.10 12.63
CA ILE A 265 -19.17 -2.36 12.31
C ILE A 265 -18.19 -3.24 11.53
N GLY A 266 -17.73 -4.32 12.15
CA GLY A 266 -16.73 -5.28 11.63
C GLY A 266 -15.40 -5.18 12.37
N GLY A 267 -14.99 -6.27 13.00
CA GLY A 267 -13.73 -6.46 13.74
C GLY A 267 -12.61 -7.09 12.91
N GLY A 268 -12.53 -6.75 11.62
CA GLY A 268 -11.39 -7.06 10.75
C GLY A 268 -10.29 -5.99 10.80
N PHE A 269 -9.20 -6.18 10.04
CA PHE A 269 -8.06 -5.24 10.02
C PHE A 269 -8.46 -3.77 9.84
N ILE A 270 -9.22 -3.45 8.77
CA ILE A 270 -9.63 -2.06 8.50
C ILE A 270 -10.51 -1.50 9.63
N GLY A 271 -11.38 -2.31 10.22
CA GLY A 271 -12.21 -1.88 11.35
C GLY A 271 -11.35 -1.54 12.57
N LEU A 272 -10.39 -2.40 12.92
CA LEU A 272 -9.47 -2.18 14.03
C LEU A 272 -8.50 -1.01 13.79
N GLU A 273 -8.07 -0.79 12.56
CA GLU A 273 -7.25 0.37 12.19
C GLU A 273 -8.03 1.68 12.41
N ILE A 274 -9.27 1.76 11.94
CA ILE A 274 -10.14 2.93 12.15
C ILE A 274 -10.43 3.13 13.65
N ALA A 275 -10.68 2.05 14.39
CA ALA A 275 -10.82 2.11 15.84
C ALA A 275 -9.56 2.67 16.51
N SER A 276 -8.38 2.21 16.10
CA SER A 276 -7.08 2.69 16.60
C SER A 276 -6.87 4.18 16.32
N VAL A 277 -7.16 4.65 15.10
CA VAL A 277 -7.10 6.08 14.74
C VAL A 277 -8.03 6.89 15.63
N ALA A 278 -9.29 6.47 15.79
CA ALA A 278 -10.26 7.20 16.61
C ALA A 278 -9.81 7.26 18.09
N ARG A 279 -9.27 6.16 18.64
CA ARG A 279 -8.68 6.14 19.99
C ARG A 279 -7.45 7.04 20.11
N ALA A 280 -6.58 7.07 19.11
CA ALA A 280 -5.42 7.97 19.09
C ALA A 280 -5.81 9.45 19.10
N ARG A 281 -7.03 9.77 18.63
CA ARG A 281 -7.65 11.10 18.71
C ARG A 281 -8.47 11.33 19.99
N GLY A 282 -8.46 10.41 20.94
CA GLY A 282 -9.19 10.51 22.21
C GLY A 282 -10.70 10.25 22.12
N ILE A 283 -11.19 9.69 21.01
CA ILE A 283 -12.62 9.49 20.76
C ILE A 283 -13.07 8.15 21.36
N ALA A 284 -14.27 8.06 21.93
CA ALA A 284 -14.83 6.79 22.39
C ALA A 284 -15.10 5.88 21.19
N VAL A 285 -14.82 4.58 21.30
CA VAL A 285 -15.00 3.62 20.21
C VAL A 285 -15.70 2.38 20.70
N THR A 286 -16.72 1.95 19.97
CA THR A 286 -17.32 0.61 20.09
C THR A 286 -17.15 -0.15 18.77
N VAL A 287 -16.46 -1.29 18.80
CA VAL A 287 -16.38 -2.22 17.67
C VAL A 287 -17.47 -3.29 17.82
N ILE A 288 -18.28 -3.47 16.79
CA ILE A 288 -19.35 -4.45 16.73
C ILE A 288 -18.94 -5.54 15.76
N GLU A 289 -18.81 -6.77 16.26
CA GLU A 289 -18.43 -7.95 15.50
C GLU A 289 -19.52 -9.02 15.63
N ARG A 290 -19.92 -9.58 14.49
CA ARG A 290 -20.95 -10.61 14.42
C ARG A 290 -20.42 -11.95 14.94
N GLU A 291 -19.14 -12.21 14.74
CA GLU A 291 -18.47 -13.44 15.12
C GLU A 291 -18.05 -13.42 16.61
N PRO A 292 -17.76 -14.59 17.22
CA PRO A 292 -17.32 -14.68 18.62
C PRO A 292 -15.89 -14.17 18.87
N ALA A 293 -15.11 -13.94 17.81
CA ALA A 293 -13.72 -13.49 17.88
C ALA A 293 -13.37 -12.58 16.70
N LEU A 294 -12.39 -11.70 16.92
CA LEU A 294 -11.87 -10.83 15.86
C LEU A 294 -11.16 -11.64 14.77
N MET A 295 -11.28 -11.17 13.52
CA MET A 295 -10.56 -11.76 12.38
C MET A 295 -10.73 -13.29 12.25
N SER A 296 -11.87 -13.85 12.68
CA SER A 296 -12.10 -15.30 12.79
C SER A 296 -11.97 -16.09 11.49
N ARG A 297 -12.06 -15.41 10.33
CA ARG A 297 -11.93 -16.04 9.00
C ARG A 297 -10.49 -16.24 8.54
N ILE A 298 -9.53 -15.59 9.20
CA ILE A 298 -8.14 -15.49 8.74
C ILE A 298 -7.14 -15.80 9.86
N LEU A 299 -7.51 -15.64 11.13
CA LEU A 299 -6.63 -15.90 12.27
C LEU A 299 -7.24 -16.94 13.22
N PRO A 300 -6.40 -17.76 13.87
CA PRO A 300 -6.81 -18.57 15.01
C PRO A 300 -7.35 -17.69 16.16
N ALA A 301 -8.30 -18.24 16.93
CA ALA A 301 -8.97 -17.52 18.02
C ALA A 301 -8.00 -16.89 19.04
N ALA A 302 -6.89 -17.57 19.36
CA ALA A 302 -5.89 -17.06 20.29
C ALA A 302 -5.26 -15.73 19.81
N LEU A 303 -4.98 -15.60 18.51
CA LEU A 303 -4.47 -14.35 17.94
C LEU A 303 -5.57 -13.27 17.92
N GLY A 304 -6.80 -13.64 17.56
CA GLY A 304 -7.95 -12.73 17.65
C GLY A 304 -8.14 -12.14 19.05
N GLN A 305 -8.01 -12.98 20.09
CA GLN A 305 -8.07 -12.56 21.49
C GLN A 305 -6.89 -11.65 21.88
N ALA A 306 -5.68 -11.91 21.39
CA ALA A 306 -4.54 -11.05 21.63
C ALA A 306 -4.75 -9.64 21.06
N PHE A 307 -5.27 -9.54 19.83
CA PHE A 307 -5.65 -8.24 19.23
C PHE A 307 -6.76 -7.55 20.00
N GLN A 308 -7.77 -8.30 20.46
CA GLN A 308 -8.84 -7.75 21.28
C GLN A 308 -8.30 -7.16 22.58
N ASN A 309 -7.52 -7.94 23.34
CA ASN A 309 -6.94 -7.50 24.61
C ASN A 309 -6.07 -6.25 24.42
N LEU A 310 -5.29 -6.20 23.33
CA LEU A 310 -4.48 -5.03 23.00
C LEU A 310 -5.37 -3.81 22.74
N ALA A 311 -6.42 -3.93 21.92
CA ALA A 311 -7.31 -2.83 21.60
C ALA A 311 -8.13 -2.37 22.82
N GLU A 312 -8.60 -3.29 23.66
CA GLU A 312 -9.26 -3.01 24.93
C GLU A 312 -8.34 -2.26 25.89
N SER A 313 -7.05 -2.62 25.95
CA SER A 313 -6.05 -1.89 26.75
C SER A 313 -5.85 -0.44 26.29
N LYS A 314 -6.22 -0.12 25.04
CA LYS A 314 -6.24 1.23 24.47
C LYS A 314 -7.61 1.92 24.56
N GLY A 315 -8.58 1.28 25.20
CA GLY A 315 -9.92 1.81 25.48
C GLY A 315 -10.95 1.61 24.37
N VAL A 316 -10.74 0.65 23.47
CA VAL A 316 -11.79 0.19 22.55
C VAL A 316 -12.76 -0.72 23.29
N ALA A 317 -14.07 -0.45 23.20
CA ALA A 317 -15.11 -1.37 23.66
C ALA A 317 -15.51 -2.34 22.54
N PHE A 318 -15.81 -3.59 22.88
CA PHE A 318 -16.25 -4.60 21.92
C PHE A 318 -17.66 -5.11 22.20
N ARG A 319 -18.41 -5.37 21.14
CA ARG A 319 -19.65 -6.15 21.14
C ARG A 319 -19.47 -7.31 20.16
N LEU A 320 -19.00 -8.45 20.67
CA LEU A 320 -18.86 -9.69 19.91
C LEU A 320 -20.18 -10.46 19.84
N ASN A 321 -20.28 -11.46 18.97
CA ASN A 321 -21.51 -12.23 18.74
C ASN A 321 -22.75 -11.34 18.49
N THR A 322 -22.54 -10.14 17.94
CA THR A 322 -23.57 -9.10 17.86
C THR A 322 -23.84 -8.73 16.41
N GLY A 323 -25.02 -9.10 15.92
CA GLY A 323 -25.54 -8.62 14.63
C GLY A 323 -26.22 -7.26 14.75
N VAL A 324 -26.08 -6.42 13.73
CA VAL A 324 -26.82 -5.16 13.59
C VAL A 324 -28.16 -5.43 12.92
N SER A 325 -29.26 -4.99 13.54
CA SER A 325 -30.63 -5.17 13.02
C SER A 325 -31.18 -3.92 12.35
N ALA A 326 -30.84 -2.72 12.84
CA ALA A 326 -31.24 -1.47 12.23
C ALA A 326 -30.26 -0.32 12.53
N ILE A 327 -30.13 0.60 11.57
CA ILE A 327 -29.39 1.84 11.74
C ILE A 327 -30.30 3.00 11.34
N ARG A 328 -30.44 3.98 12.22
CA ARG A 328 -31.29 5.16 12.00
C ARG A 328 -30.58 6.41 12.50
N ARG A 329 -30.49 7.43 11.64
CA ARG A 329 -30.06 8.75 12.06
C ARG A 329 -31.18 9.41 12.86
N ASN A 330 -30.85 10.01 13.98
CA ASN A 330 -31.74 10.84 14.78
C ASN A 330 -31.07 12.21 15.00
N GLY A 331 -31.80 13.22 15.47
CA GLY A 331 -31.27 14.58 15.67
C GLY A 331 -30.11 14.69 16.69
N VAL A 332 -29.71 13.59 17.33
CA VAL A 332 -28.69 13.53 18.39
C VAL A 332 -27.48 12.65 17.97
N GLY A 333 -27.58 11.91 16.86
CA GLY A 333 -26.56 10.97 16.40
C GLY A 333 -27.14 9.85 15.53
N THR A 334 -26.46 8.71 15.49
CA THR A 334 -26.92 7.51 14.78
C THR A 334 -27.22 6.42 15.78
N ARG A 335 -28.47 5.99 15.85
CA ARG A 335 -28.94 4.88 16.66
C ARG A 335 -28.68 3.57 15.92
N ILE A 336 -28.04 2.63 16.60
CA ILE A 336 -27.70 1.30 16.08
C ILE A 336 -28.38 0.29 16.98
N ALA A 337 -29.40 -0.37 16.45
CA ALA A 337 -30.09 -1.46 17.13
C ALA A 337 -29.45 -2.80 16.75
N PHE A 338 -29.39 -3.69 17.72
CA PHE A 338 -28.79 -5.01 17.56
C PHE A 338 -29.84 -6.12 17.53
N THR A 339 -29.38 -7.32 17.19
CA THR A 339 -30.20 -8.54 17.12
C THR A 339 -30.60 -9.08 18.49
N ASP A 340 -29.87 -8.70 19.55
CA ASP A 340 -30.21 -9.02 20.95
C ASP A 340 -31.23 -8.04 21.58
N GLY A 341 -31.72 -7.07 20.80
CA GLY A 341 -32.68 -6.04 21.24
C GLY A 341 -32.04 -4.84 21.95
N SER A 342 -30.75 -4.88 22.26
CA SER A 342 -30.02 -3.73 22.79
C SER A 342 -29.62 -2.74 21.69
N GLU A 343 -29.12 -1.57 22.08
CA GLU A 343 -28.75 -0.51 21.15
C GLU A 343 -27.67 0.42 21.71
N ILE A 344 -27.03 1.17 20.81
CA ILE A 344 -26.15 2.29 21.14
C ILE A 344 -26.48 3.51 20.26
N ILE A 345 -26.01 4.67 20.70
CA ILE A 345 -25.97 5.91 19.89
C ILE A 345 -24.50 6.27 19.67
N ALA A 346 -24.14 6.55 18.42
CA ALA A 346 -22.81 7.02 18.03
C ALA A 346 -22.92 8.25 17.12
N ASP A 347 -21.95 9.15 17.20
CA ASP A 347 -21.90 10.34 16.34
C ASP A 347 -21.51 9.96 14.90
N LEU A 348 -20.64 8.94 14.78
CA LEU A 348 -20.14 8.41 13.51
C LEU A 348 -20.26 6.88 13.49
N VAL A 349 -20.73 6.34 12.36
CA VAL A 349 -20.77 4.90 12.09
C VAL A 349 -19.92 4.59 10.88
N VAL A 350 -18.95 3.69 11.03
CA VAL A 350 -18.11 3.23 9.93
C VAL A 350 -18.21 1.72 9.81
N ALA A 351 -18.47 1.21 8.61
CA ALA A 351 -18.58 -0.23 8.35
C ALA A 351 -17.36 -0.74 7.55
N GLY A 352 -16.70 -1.75 8.11
CA GLY A 352 -15.56 -2.48 7.54
C GLY A 352 -15.85 -3.97 7.42
N ILE A 353 -16.96 -4.33 6.75
CA ILE A 353 -17.46 -5.72 6.68
C ILE A 353 -16.93 -6.53 5.49
N GLY A 354 -15.74 -6.17 5.01
CA GLY A 354 -15.07 -6.80 3.87
C GLY A 354 -15.33 -6.10 2.54
N ALA A 355 -14.88 -6.74 1.46
CA ALA A 355 -14.94 -6.21 0.10
C ALA A 355 -15.70 -7.13 -0.86
N VAL A 356 -16.04 -6.60 -2.03
CA VAL A 356 -16.63 -7.33 -3.15
C VAL A 356 -15.81 -6.99 -4.39
N ALA A 357 -15.35 -8.02 -5.13
CA ALA A 357 -14.66 -7.81 -6.39
C ALA A 357 -15.52 -7.03 -7.39
N ASN A 358 -14.89 -6.18 -8.18
CA ASN A 358 -15.54 -5.48 -9.29
C ASN A 358 -15.47 -6.39 -10.52
N THR A 359 -16.59 -7.03 -10.84
CA THR A 359 -16.72 -8.08 -11.86
C THR A 359 -17.66 -7.68 -12.96
#